data_AF-Q3IDB5-F1
#
_entry.id   AF-Q3IDB5-F1
#
_cell.length_a   1.000
_cell.length_b   1.000
_cell.length_c   1.000
_cell.angle_alpha   90.00
_cell.angle_beta   90.00
_cell.angle_gamma   90.00
#
_symmetry.space_group_name_H-M   'P 1'
#
loop_
_entity.id
_entity.type
_entity.pdbx_description
1 polymer ?
#
loop_
_entity_poly.entity_id
_entity_poly.type
_entity_poly.pdbx_seq_one_letter_code
_entity_poly.pdbx_strand_id
1 'polypeptide(L)'
;MKKYILLALTLTLVGCGSNSDGSSKSTYSSCKITQSNAILASNRDNDLKQCWNASGNGYESQGDALQWCEKTVNNYLSNKYLVTHSVTYAVESTYCPK
;
A
#
# COMPACT_ATOMS: atom_id res chain seq x y z
N MET A 1 13.39 1.39 -58.09
CA MET A 1 12.59 2.49 -57.52
C MET A 1 11.51 1.90 -56.61
N LYS A 2 11.30 2.53 -55.45
CA LYS A 2 10.14 2.40 -54.52
C LYS A 2 9.94 1.00 -53.90
N LYS A 3 10.58 0.64 -52.78
CA LYS A 3 10.39 1.11 -51.39
C LYS A 3 8.91 1.12 -50.96
N TYR A 4 8.43 0.07 -50.29
CA TYR A 4 7.50 0.18 -49.16
C TYR A 4 7.75 -0.99 -48.20
N ILE A 5 8.67 -0.73 -47.26
CA ILE A 5 8.83 -1.48 -46.02
C ILE A 5 7.55 -1.25 -45.23
N LEU A 6 6.70 -2.27 -45.13
CA LEU A 6 5.52 -2.27 -44.27
C LEU A 6 6.01 -2.31 -42.82
N LEU A 7 5.94 -1.14 -42.20
CA LEU A 7 6.34 -0.86 -40.83
C LEU A 7 5.45 -1.65 -39.87
N ALA A 8 5.99 -2.72 -39.32
CA ALA A 8 5.42 -3.42 -38.18
C ALA A 8 5.45 -2.49 -36.96
N LEU A 9 4.33 -1.83 -36.67
CA LEU A 9 4.14 -1.08 -35.44
C LEU A 9 3.39 -1.97 -34.45
N THR A 10 4.09 -2.98 -33.91
CA THR A 10 3.65 -3.67 -32.70
C THR A 10 3.70 -2.68 -31.55
N LEU A 11 2.53 -2.11 -31.24
CA LEU A 11 2.29 -1.31 -30.06
C LEU A 11 2.43 -2.24 -28.84
N THR A 12 3.66 -2.41 -28.33
CA THR A 12 3.88 -3.05 -27.04
C THR A 12 3.31 -2.13 -25.97
N LEU A 13 2.07 -2.40 -25.55
CA LEU A 13 1.57 -1.89 -24.28
C LEU A 13 2.53 -2.38 -23.20
N VAL A 14 3.39 -1.48 -22.74
CA VAL A 14 4.19 -1.69 -21.53
C VAL A 14 3.17 -1.64 -20.39
N GLY A 15 2.53 -2.78 -20.13
CA GLY A 15 1.60 -2.90 -19.01
C GLY A 15 2.34 -2.54 -17.74
N CYS A 16 1.81 -1.57 -16.98
CA CYS A 16 2.27 -1.28 -15.63
C CYS A 16 2.39 -2.61 -14.90
N GLY A 17 3.63 -3.01 -14.60
CA GLY A 17 3.90 -4.36 -14.13
C GLY A 17 3.28 -4.59 -12.75
N SER A 18 2.76 -5.78 -12.51
CA SER A 18 2.42 -6.22 -11.16
C SER A 18 3.69 -6.55 -10.37
N ASN A 19 3.62 -6.40 -9.06
CA ASN A 19 4.57 -6.99 -8.12
C ASN A 19 4.37 -8.51 -8.06
N SER A 20 5.33 -9.22 -7.48
CA SER A 20 5.29 -10.69 -7.33
C SER A 20 4.15 -11.19 -6.43
N ASP A 21 3.58 -10.31 -5.61
CA ASP A 21 2.42 -10.57 -4.75
C ASP A 21 1.06 -10.29 -5.43
N GLY A 22 1.07 -9.82 -6.69
CA GLY A 22 -0.12 -9.49 -7.46
C GLY A 22 -0.60 -8.04 -7.35
N SER A 23 -0.02 -7.23 -6.48
CA SER A 23 -0.32 -5.79 -6.39
C SER A 23 0.21 -5.03 -7.61
N SER A 24 -0.33 -3.86 -7.92
CA SER A 24 0.19 -3.03 -9.02
C SER A 24 1.41 -2.22 -8.55
N LYS A 25 2.47 -2.18 -9.36
CA LYS A 25 3.64 -1.30 -9.09
C LYS A 25 3.29 0.19 -9.20
N SER A 26 2.18 0.53 -9.86
CA SER A 26 1.76 1.92 -10.08
C SER A 26 0.78 2.44 -9.03
N THR A 27 0.46 1.64 -8.01
CA THR A 27 -0.50 2.01 -6.97
C THR A 27 0.08 1.77 -5.58
N TYR A 28 -0.56 2.33 -4.57
CA TYR A 28 -0.34 2.06 -3.15
C TYR A 28 -1.39 1.03 -2.70
N SER A 29 -0.91 -0.18 -2.41
CA SER A 29 -1.72 -1.38 -2.22
C SER A 29 -1.81 -1.83 -0.76
N SER A 30 -0.99 -1.28 0.14
CA SER A 30 -1.09 -1.57 1.57
C SER A 30 -0.77 -0.37 2.46
N CYS A 31 -1.16 -0.50 3.73
CA CYS A 31 -0.90 0.42 4.84
C CYS A 31 -0.33 -0.37 6.01
N LYS A 32 0.77 0.11 6.62
CA LYS A 32 1.44 -0.56 7.73
C LYS A 32 1.89 0.42 8.80
N ILE A 33 1.78 0.03 10.07
CA ILE A 33 2.40 0.75 11.18
C ILE A 33 3.90 0.43 11.21
N THR A 34 4.74 1.47 11.15
CA THR A 34 6.21 1.35 11.13
C THR A 34 6.85 1.70 12.47
N GLN A 35 6.16 2.46 13.32
CA GLN A 35 6.61 2.81 14.68
C GLN A 35 5.41 2.91 15.64
N SER A 36 5.60 2.55 16.90
CA SER A 36 4.59 2.70 17.95
C SER A 36 5.20 3.24 19.24
N ASN A 37 4.54 4.27 19.80
CA ASN A 37 4.89 4.87 21.09
C ASN A 37 4.06 4.32 22.25
N ALA A 38 3.44 3.13 22.10
CA ALA A 38 2.72 2.50 23.21
C ALA A 38 3.66 2.24 24.39
N ILE A 39 3.19 2.45 25.62
CA ILE A 39 3.99 2.25 26.84
C ILE A 39 4.29 0.75 27.06
N LEU A 40 3.28 -0.09 26.81
CA LEU A 40 3.41 -1.54 26.96
C LEU A 40 4.07 -2.17 25.73
N ALA A 41 5.08 -3.01 25.96
CA ALA A 41 5.80 -3.71 24.89
C ALA A 41 4.86 -4.56 24.03
N SER A 42 3.93 -5.28 24.66
CA SER A 42 2.92 -6.09 23.96
C SER A 42 2.06 -5.26 23.00
N ASN A 43 1.72 -4.02 23.36
CA ASN A 43 0.96 -3.13 22.48
C ASN A 43 1.82 -2.68 21.29
N ARG A 44 3.08 -2.29 21.53
CA ARG A 44 4.02 -1.96 20.43
C ARG A 44 4.17 -3.13 19.46
N ASP A 45 4.34 -4.34 19.98
CA ASP A 45 4.46 -5.55 19.15
C ASP A 45 3.17 -5.84 18.37
N ASN A 46 2.01 -5.60 18.96
CA ASN A 46 0.73 -5.75 18.29
C ASN A 46 0.54 -4.71 17.18
N ASP A 47 0.93 -3.45 17.43
CA ASP A 47 0.83 -2.37 16.46
C ASP A 47 1.75 -2.63 15.25
N LEU A 48 3.01 -2.99 15.50
CA LEU A 48 4.00 -3.24 14.44
C LEU A 48 3.68 -4.47 13.57
N LYS A 49 2.81 -5.36 14.05
CA LYS A 49 2.26 -6.48 13.27
C LYS A 49 1.11 -6.05 12.35
N GLN A 50 0.56 -4.85 12.53
CA GLN A 50 -0.58 -4.43 11.73
C GLN A 50 -0.15 -4.06 10.31
N CYS A 51 -0.83 -4.68 9.36
CA CYS A 51 -0.74 -4.37 7.95
C CYS A 51 -2.11 -4.63 7.32
N TRP A 52 -2.58 -3.69 6.50
CA TRP A 52 -3.86 -3.78 5.82
C TRP A 52 -3.67 -3.61 4.32
N ASN A 53 -4.36 -4.44 3.53
CA ASN A 53 -4.40 -4.31 2.09
C ASN A 53 -5.52 -3.35 1.68
N ALA A 54 -5.22 -2.45 0.75
CA ALA A 54 -6.23 -1.65 0.07
C ALA A 54 -7.14 -2.57 -0.78
N SER A 55 -8.39 -2.14 -1.00
CA SER A 55 -9.30 -2.90 -1.86
C SER A 55 -8.90 -2.81 -3.33
N GLY A 56 -9.17 -3.88 -4.08
CA GLY A 56 -8.86 -3.94 -5.51
C GLY A 56 -7.37 -3.77 -5.80
N ASN A 57 -7.06 -2.90 -6.77
CA ASN A 57 -5.69 -2.61 -7.20
C ASN A 57 -5.00 -1.54 -6.34
N GLY A 58 -5.60 -1.07 -5.25
CA GLY A 58 -5.05 0.02 -4.44
C GLY A 58 -5.32 1.41 -4.99
N TYR A 59 -4.60 2.40 -4.46
CA TYR A 59 -4.76 3.83 -4.75
C TYR A 59 -3.65 4.33 -5.69
N GLU A 60 -3.98 5.04 -6.77
CA GLU A 60 -2.95 5.63 -7.64
C GLU A 60 -2.29 6.87 -7.02
N SER A 61 -3.08 7.67 -6.30
CA SER A 61 -2.61 8.86 -5.58
C SER A 61 -2.07 8.50 -4.20
N GLN A 62 -0.85 8.96 -3.89
CA GLN A 62 -0.27 8.80 -2.56
C GLN A 62 -1.09 9.54 -1.50
N GLY A 63 -1.68 10.70 -1.83
CA GLY A 63 -2.50 11.46 -0.90
C GLY A 63 -3.76 10.71 -0.48
N ASP A 64 -4.44 10.07 -1.44
CA ASP A 64 -5.65 9.27 -1.15
C ASP A 64 -5.28 8.02 -0.35
N ALA A 65 -4.16 7.38 -0.69
CA ALA A 65 -3.63 6.24 0.05
C ALA A 65 -3.32 6.61 1.50
N LEU A 66 -2.67 7.75 1.74
CA LEU A 66 -2.35 8.23 3.08
C LEU A 66 -3.61 8.56 3.88
N GLN A 67 -4.61 9.21 3.28
CA GLN A 67 -5.89 9.48 3.96
C GLN A 67 -6.64 8.19 4.33
N TRP A 68 -6.62 7.19 3.45
CA TRP A 68 -7.18 5.88 3.76
C TRP A 68 -6.40 5.18 4.89
N CYS A 69 -5.07 5.20 4.82
CA CYS A 69 -4.20 4.58 5.82
C CYS A 69 -4.39 5.24 7.19
N GLU A 70 -4.47 6.57 7.24
CA GLU A 70 -4.77 7.34 8.45
C GLU A 70 -6.10 6.90 9.09
N LYS A 71 -7.18 6.86 8.30
CA LYS A 71 -8.50 6.40 8.78
C LYS A 71 -8.44 4.97 9.31
N THR A 72 -7.74 4.09 8.60
CA THR A 72 -7.58 2.68 8.97
C THR A 72 -6.83 2.53 10.28
N VAL A 73 -5.71 3.23 10.44
CA VAL A 73 -4.89 3.22 11.66
C VAL A 73 -5.66 3.83 12.83
N ASN A 74 -6.35 4.95 12.64
CA ASN A 74 -7.14 5.58 13.69
C ASN A 74 -8.27 4.66 14.17
N ASN A 75 -8.95 3.98 13.26
CA ASN A 75 -9.99 3.01 13.58
C ASN A 75 -9.42 1.81 14.36
N TYR A 76 -8.25 1.31 13.96
CA TYR A 76 -7.56 0.26 14.71
C TYR A 76 -7.24 0.70 16.14
N LEU A 77 -6.61 1.87 16.32
CA LEU A 77 -6.23 2.38 17.63
C LEU A 77 -7.45 2.61 18.52
N SER A 78 -8.51 3.23 18.00
CA SER A 78 -9.73 3.53 18.77
C SER A 78 -10.48 2.28 19.20
N ASN A 79 -10.45 1.22 18.39
CA ASN A 79 -11.14 -0.04 18.73
C ASN A 79 -10.31 -0.93 19.64
N LYS A 80 -8.98 -0.87 19.52
CA LYS A 80 -8.08 -1.78 20.24
C LYS A 80 -7.75 -1.28 21.65
N TYR A 81 -7.66 0.04 21.85
CA TYR A 81 -7.11 0.63 23.06
C TYR A 81 -8.07 1.65 23.69
N LEU A 82 -8.25 1.55 25.01
CA LEU A 82 -9.03 2.52 25.78
C LEU A 82 -8.31 3.86 25.91
N VAL A 83 -6.98 3.82 26.05
CA VAL A 83 -6.10 5.00 26.04
C VAL A 83 -5.22 4.87 24.81
N THR A 84 -5.38 5.79 23.87
CA THR A 84 -4.65 5.75 22.60
C THR A 84 -3.22 6.25 22.78
N HIS A 85 -2.37 5.93 21.81
CA HIS A 85 -0.99 6.38 21.71
C HIS A 85 -0.68 6.73 20.25
N SER A 86 0.41 7.45 20.04
CA SER A 86 0.84 7.80 18.68
C SER A 86 1.58 6.65 18.01
N VAL A 87 1.38 6.55 16.70
CA VAL A 87 2.06 5.59 15.82
C VAL A 87 2.48 6.31 14.54
N THR A 88 3.48 5.78 13.85
CA THR A 88 3.85 6.18 12.49
C THR A 88 3.43 5.08 11.53
N TYR A 89 2.91 5.46 10.37
CA TYR A 89 2.44 4.54 9.35
C TYR A 89 2.93 4.96 7.96
N ALA A 90 2.97 4.00 7.05
CA ALA A 90 3.36 4.19 5.67
C ALA A 90 2.42 3.42 4.74
N VAL A 91 2.37 3.87 3.48
CA VAL A 91 1.71 3.16 2.39
C VAL A 91 2.75 2.57 1.45
N GLU A 92 2.51 1.35 0.98
CA GLU A 92 3.44 0.62 0.12
C GLU A 92 2.72 0.10 -1.14
N SER A 93 3.46 -0.06 -2.23
CA SER A 93 2.91 -0.59 -3.49
C SER A 93 2.72 -2.10 -3.49
N THR A 94 3.27 -2.81 -2.50
CA THR A 94 3.11 -4.24 -2.29
C THR A 94 1.95 -4.55 -1.35
N TYR A 95 1.41 -5.75 -1.44
CA TYR A 95 0.49 -6.28 -0.43
C TYR A 95 1.23 -6.66 0.84
N CYS A 96 0.50 -6.67 1.95
CA CYS A 96 0.95 -7.22 3.21
C CYS A 96 1.32 -8.70 3.07
N PRO A 97 2.46 -9.13 3.63
CA PRO A 97 2.81 -10.55 3.67
C PRO A 97 1.75 -11.34 4.45
N LYS A 98 1.46 -12.56 3.96
CA LYS A 98 0.52 -13.50 4.60
C LYS A 98 1.17 -14.21 5.79
#